data_AF-A0A7U2EVM9-F1
#
_entry.id   AF-A0A7U2EVM9-F1
#
_cell.length_a   1.000
_cell.length_b   1.000
_cell.length_c   1.000
_cell.angle_alpha   90.00
_cell.angle_beta   90.00
_cell.angle_gamma   90.00
#
_symmetry.space_group_name_H-M   'P 1'
#
loop_
_entity.id
_entity.type
_entity.pdbx_description
1 polymer ?
#
loop_
_entity_poly.entity_id
_entity_poly.type
_entity_poly.pdbx_seq_one_letter_code
_entity_poly.pdbx_strand_id
1 'polypeptide(L)'
;MEQHTSLRANPYILACRYWDYMKEHPRRKNEKLNLYYERLLANKPSPDLEATDDRSRAIRYAKEHYESFYEVRDIECIIKWLDEDDANPKAKPVLIAGSPMQRLS
;
A
#
# COMPACT_ATOMS: atom_id res chain seq x y z
N MET A 1 -19.25 9.61 -4.96
CA MET A 1 -18.65 10.52 -5.95
C MET A 1 -17.17 10.21 -5.98
N GLU A 2 -16.74 9.46 -7.00
CA GLU A 2 -15.36 9.04 -7.19
C GLU A 2 -14.47 10.26 -7.45
N GLN A 3 -13.53 10.52 -6.53
CA GLN A 3 -12.47 11.47 -6.81
C GLN A 3 -11.49 10.79 -7.78
N HIS A 4 -11.67 11.06 -9.07
CA HIS A 4 -10.63 10.90 -10.07
C HIS A 4 -9.53 11.92 -9.77
N THR A 5 -8.72 11.66 -8.75
CA THR A 5 -7.43 12.32 -8.61
C THR A 5 -6.63 11.96 -9.85
N SER A 6 -6.26 12.98 -10.63
CA SER A 6 -5.47 12.82 -11.85
C SER A 6 -4.31 11.88 -11.54
N LEU A 7 -4.13 10.82 -12.34
CA LEU A 7 -3.04 9.83 -12.14
C LEU A 7 -1.67 10.52 -12.01
N ARG A 8 -1.52 11.72 -12.56
CA ARG A 8 -0.32 12.56 -12.48
C ARG A 8 -0.10 13.29 -11.14
N ALA A 9 -1.13 13.38 -10.29
CA ALA A 9 -1.07 14.17 -9.05
C ALA A 9 -0.46 13.40 -7.88
N ASN A 10 -0.47 12.06 -7.91
CA ASN A 10 0.15 11.24 -6.86
C ASN A 10 1.52 10.73 -7.34
N PRO A 11 2.64 11.13 -6.71
CA PRO A 11 3.97 10.64 -7.09
C PRO A 11 4.12 9.12 -6.95
N TYR A 12 3.25 8.48 -6.17
CA TYR A 12 3.25 7.04 -5.92
C TYR A 12 2.23 6.26 -6.74
N ILE A 13 1.64 6.87 -7.78
CA ILE A 13 0.53 6.26 -8.52
C ILE A 13 0.85 4.88 -9.10
N LEU A 14 2.10 4.67 -9.56
CA LEU A 14 2.55 3.38 -10.10
C LEU A 14 2.80 2.34 -8.99
N ALA A 15 2.98 2.75 -7.74
CA ALA A 15 3.06 1.81 -6.62
C ALA A 15 1.69 1.26 -6.23
N CYS A 16 0.62 2.04 -6.39
CA CYS A 16 -0.74 1.64 -6.00
C CYS A 16 -1.60 1.10 -7.15
N ARG A 17 -1.43 1.68 -8.34
CA ARG A 17 -2.35 1.52 -9.48
C ARG A 17 -1.63 1.04 -10.73
N TYR A 18 -0.50 0.33 -10.59
CA TYR A 18 0.23 -0.21 -11.74
C TYR A 18 -0.67 -1.01 -12.67
N TRP A 19 -1.51 -1.90 -12.13
CA TRP A 19 -2.38 -2.73 -12.95
C TRP A 19 -3.49 -1.94 -13.63
N ASP A 20 -4.01 -0.88 -13.01
CA ASP A 20 -4.97 0.00 -13.67
C ASP A 20 -4.31 0.77 -14.82
N TYR A 21 -3.10 1.28 -14.58
CA TYR A 21 -2.28 1.91 -15.61
C TYR A 21 -2.02 0.94 -16.79
N MET A 22 -1.69 -0.33 -16.51
CA MET A 22 -1.48 -1.34 -17.55
C MET A 22 -2.77 -1.72 -18.31
N LYS A 23 -3.95 -1.56 -17.71
CA LYS A 23 -5.25 -1.74 -18.39
C LYS A 23 -5.52 -0.58 -19.36
N GLU A 24 -5.25 0.66 -18.94
CA GLU A 24 -5.43 1.86 -19.78
C GLU A 24 -4.37 1.95 -20.89
N HIS A 25 -3.16 1.46 -20.62
CA HIS A 25 -2.03 1.48 -21.54
C HIS A 25 -1.52 0.06 -21.80
N PRO A 26 -2.28 -0.76 -22.57
CA PRO A 26 -1.88 -2.13 -22.86
C PRO A 26 -0.57 -2.16 -23.63
N ARG A 27 0.27 -3.14 -23.26
CA ARG A 27 1.59 -3.35 -23.85
C ARG A 27 1.51 -3.69 -25.33
N ARG A 28 2.60 -3.39 -26.03
CA ARG A 28 2.86 -3.95 -27.36
C ARG A 28 3.20 -5.43 -27.24
N LYS A 29 2.97 -6.17 -28.34
CA LYS A 29 3.38 -7.57 -28.44
C LYS A 29 4.87 -7.71 -28.12
N ASN A 30 5.22 -8.59 -27.17
CA ASN A 30 6.58 -8.88 -26.68
C ASN A 30 7.24 -7.82 -25.77
N GLU A 31 6.56 -6.72 -25.43
CA GLU A 31 7.09 -5.77 -24.45
C GLU A 31 7.05 -6.40 -23.05
N LYS A 32 8.12 -6.34 -22.26
CA LYS A 32 8.17 -6.92 -20.91
C LYS A 32 7.47 -6.00 -19.90
N LEU A 33 6.86 -6.58 -18.86
CA LEU A 33 6.40 -5.80 -17.70
C LEU A 33 7.61 -5.16 -17.00
N ASN A 34 7.35 -4.04 -16.33
CA ASN A 34 8.37 -3.47 -15.47
C ASN A 34 8.43 -4.30 -14.18
N LEU A 35 9.47 -5.15 -14.10
CA LEU A 35 9.68 -6.10 -13.00
C LEU A 35 9.70 -5.42 -11.63
N TYR A 36 10.12 -4.16 -11.55
CA TYR A 36 10.14 -3.40 -10.30
C TYR A 36 8.72 -3.23 -9.74
N TYR A 37 7.81 -2.63 -10.52
CA TYR A 37 6.43 -2.42 -10.07
C TYR A 37 5.67 -3.73 -9.89
N GLU A 38 6.00 -4.78 -10.65
CA GLU A 38 5.42 -6.11 -10.46
C GLU A 38 5.80 -6.72 -9.11
N ARG A 39 7.00 -6.42 -8.57
CA ARG A 39 7.49 -6.97 -7.30
C ARG A 39 6.93 -6.27 -6.07
N LEU A 40 6.40 -5.05 -6.23
CA LEU A 40 5.80 -4.31 -5.12
C LEU A 40 4.61 -5.06 -4.54
N LEU A 41 4.56 -5.15 -3.21
CA LEU A 41 3.48 -5.76 -2.46
C LEU A 41 2.16 -5.01 -2.65
N ALA A 42 2.21 -3.67 -2.71
CA ALA A 42 1.05 -2.81 -2.96
C ALA A 42 0.34 -3.13 -4.29
N ASN A 43 1.10 -3.58 -5.30
CA ASN A 43 0.58 -3.98 -6.60
C ASN A 43 0.10 -5.44 -6.63
N LYS A 44 0.22 -6.23 -5.55
CA LYS A 44 -0.34 -7.58 -5.51
C LYS A 44 -1.88 -7.51 -5.36
N PRO A 45 -2.60 -8.57 -5.79
CA PRO A 45 -4.03 -8.68 -5.50
C PRO A 45 -4.28 -8.50 -4.01
N SER A 46 -5.34 -7.78 -3.66
CA SER A 46 -5.74 -7.66 -2.26
C SER A 46 -6.06 -9.05 -1.71
N PRO A 47 -5.43 -9.47 -0.62
CA PRO A 47 -5.72 -10.76 0.00
C PRO A 47 -7.10 -10.71 0.68
N ASP A 48 -7.58 -11.87 1.11
CA ASP A 48 -8.75 -11.96 1.98
C ASP A 48 -8.49 -11.16 3.27
N LEU A 49 -9.53 -10.51 3.80
CA LEU A 49 -9.44 -9.75 5.05
C LEU A 49 -9.15 -10.65 6.25
N GLU A 50 -9.64 -11.89 6.23
CA GLU A 50 -9.47 -12.85 7.30
C GLU A 50 -8.19 -13.71 7.12
N ALA A 51 -7.47 -13.54 6.01
CA ALA A 51 -6.22 -14.26 5.80
C ALA A 51 -5.16 -13.78 6.83
N THR A 52 -4.65 -14.73 7.62
CA THR A 52 -3.67 -14.47 8.69
C THR A 52 -2.25 -14.79 8.28
N ASP A 53 -2.02 -15.31 7.07
CA ASP A 53 -0.68 -15.62 6.59
C ASP A 53 0.17 -14.35 6.41
N ASP A 54 1.47 -14.52 6.62
CA ASP A 54 2.47 -13.44 6.57
C ASP A 54 2.41 -12.64 5.27
N ARG A 55 2.22 -13.32 4.14
CA ARG A 55 2.14 -12.65 2.85
C ARG A 55 0.90 -11.77 2.77
N SER A 56 -0.26 -12.26 3.21
CA SER A 56 -1.49 -11.48 3.24
C SER A 56 -1.40 -10.27 4.18
N ARG A 57 -0.84 -10.45 5.38
CA ARG A 57 -0.60 -9.35 6.34
C ARG A 57 0.33 -8.28 5.73
N ALA A 58 1.45 -8.69 5.13
CA ALA A 58 2.39 -7.77 4.50
C ALA A 58 1.81 -7.04 3.29
N ILE A 59 0.96 -7.69 2.47
CA ILE A 59 0.27 -7.03 1.36
C ILE A 59 -0.72 -5.97 1.86
N ARG A 60 -1.49 -6.24 2.92
CA ARG A 60 -2.39 -5.24 3.52
C ARG A 60 -1.61 -4.03 4.01
N TYR A 61 -0.55 -4.26 4.78
CA TYR A 61 0.32 -3.19 5.26
C TYR A 61 0.91 -2.36 4.12
N ALA A 62 1.45 -3.00 3.07
CA ALA A 62 2.02 -2.29 1.94
C ALA A 62 0.98 -1.50 1.11
N LYS A 63 -0.29 -1.92 1.10
CA LYS A 63 -1.37 -1.16 0.45
C LYS A 63 -1.76 0.08 1.24
N GLU A 64 -1.66 0.04 2.57
CA GLU A 64 -1.86 1.20 3.45
C GLU A 64 -0.65 2.16 3.41
N HIS A 65 0.56 1.63 3.22
CA HIS A 65 1.84 2.35 3.19
C HIS A 65 2.51 2.26 1.82
N TYR A 66 1.79 2.65 0.78
CA TYR A 66 2.25 2.50 -0.60
C TYR A 66 3.46 3.39 -0.96
N GLU A 67 3.69 4.46 -0.19
CA GLU A 67 4.84 5.35 -0.28
C GLU A 67 6.17 4.67 0.09
N SER A 68 6.10 3.52 0.77
CA SER A 68 7.29 2.80 1.25
C SER A 68 7.84 1.78 0.25
N PHE A 69 7.15 1.53 -0.86
CA PHE A 69 7.61 0.67 -1.97
C PHE A 69 8.10 -0.73 -1.55
N TYR A 70 7.45 -1.36 -0.57
CA TYR A 70 7.85 -2.69 -0.11
C TYR A 70 7.73 -3.75 -1.20
N GLU A 71 8.75 -4.59 -1.32
CA GLU A 71 8.81 -5.74 -2.22
C GLU A 71 8.54 -7.06 -1.49
N VAL A 72 8.35 -8.14 -2.25
CA VAL A 72 8.21 -9.52 -1.72
C VAL A 72 9.36 -9.90 -0.77
N ARG A 73 10.56 -9.33 -0.96
CA ARG A 73 11.73 -9.60 -0.11
C ARG A 73 11.61 -8.98 1.28
N ASP A 74 10.72 -8.00 1.46
CA ASP A 74 10.57 -7.25 2.71
C ASP A 74 9.50 -7.85 3.63
N ILE A 75 8.83 -8.94 3.20
CA ILE A 75 7.74 -9.58 3.96
C ILE A 75 8.17 -9.91 5.39
N GLU A 76 9.33 -10.57 5.56
CA GLU A 76 9.82 -10.97 6.89
C GLU A 76 10.06 -9.74 7.80
N CYS A 77 10.57 -8.64 7.23
CA CYS A 77 10.82 -7.41 7.95
C CYS A 77 9.51 -6.73 8.39
N ILE A 78 8.52 -6.69 7.49
CA ILE A 78 7.19 -6.14 7.77
C ILE A 78 6.50 -6.94 8.87
N ILE A 79 6.51 -8.27 8.77
CA ILE A 79 5.88 -9.13 9.79
C ILE A 79 6.51 -8.93 11.15
N LYS A 80 7.84 -8.83 11.21
CA LYS A 80 8.53 -8.52 12.46
C LYS A 80 8.06 -7.20 13.06
N TRP A 81 7.92 -6.14 12.26
CA TRP A 81 7.41 -4.85 12.75
C TRP A 81 5.95 -4.92 13.22
N LEU A 82 5.10 -5.66 12.50
CA LEU A 82 3.70 -5.85 12.88
C LEU A 82 3.58 -6.64 14.19
N ASP A 83 4.36 -7.71 14.35
CA ASP A 83 4.37 -8.51 15.56
C ASP A 83 4.92 -7.72 16.77
N GLU A 84 5.92 -6.85 16.54
CA GLU A 84 6.44 -5.92 17.55
C GLU A 84 5.41 -4.86 17.96
N ASP A 85 4.63 -4.33 17.02
CA ASP A 85 3.54 -3.36 17.30
C ASP A 85 2.38 -4.03 18.06
N ASP A 86 1.98 -5.23 17.65
CA ASP A 86 0.95 -6.03 18.32
C ASP A 86 1.38 -6.40 19.77
N ALA A 87 2.67 -6.69 19.99
CA ALA A 87 3.23 -6.97 21.31
C ALA A 87 3.41 -5.72 22.19
N ASN A 88 3.48 -4.52 21.60
CA ASN A 88 3.67 -3.25 22.30
C ASN A 88 2.64 -2.18 21.89
N PRO A 89 1.37 -2.33 22.30
CA PRO A 89 0.29 -1.40 21.91
C PRO A 89 0.44 0.03 22.45
N LYS A 90 1.47 0.31 23.27
CA LYS A 90 1.75 1.63 23.86
C LYS A 90 2.55 2.56 22.95
N ALA A 91 2.99 2.11 21.77
CA ALA A 91 3.81 2.87 20.84
C ALA A 91 3.03 3.56 19.71
N LYS A 92 1.72 3.80 19.86
CA LYS A 92 0.96 4.66 18.93
C LYS A 92 1.17 6.14 19.30
N PRO A 93 2.07 6.92 18.65
CA PRO A 93 1.78 8.33 18.50
C PRO A 93 0.59 8.38 17.56
N VAL A 94 -0.55 8.71 18.16
CA VAL A 94 -1.71 9.27 17.51
C VAL A 94 -1.31 10.09 16.27
N LEU A 95 -1.45 9.52 15.08
CA LEU A 95 -1.64 10.33 13.87
C LEU A 95 -3.08 10.84 13.98
N ILE A 96 -3.26 11.99 14.64
CA ILE A 96 -4.47 12.80 14.56
C ILE A 96 -4.63 13.15 13.08
N ALA A 97 -5.41 12.35 12.35
CA ALA A 97 -6.16 12.85 11.23
C ALA A 97 -7.44 13.48 11.81
N GLY A 98 -7.39 14.80 11.97
CA GLY A 98 -8.57 15.63 12.20
C GLY A 98 -8.97 15.85 13.65
N SER A 99 -8.31 16.80 14.32
CA SER A 99 -8.98 17.57 15.39
C SER A 99 -9.94 18.58 14.75
N PRO A 100 -11.27 18.48 14.93
CA PRO A 100 -12.13 19.62 14.66
C PRO A 100 -11.89 20.67 15.77
N MET A 101 -11.53 21.89 15.38
CA MET A 101 -11.52 23.06 16.26
C MET A 101 -12.85 23.16 17.00
N GLN A 102 -12.87 22.88 18.30
CA GLN A 102 -13.91 23.38 19.19
C GLN A 102 -13.57 24.85 19.46
N ARG A 103 -14.29 25.75 18.79
CA ARG A 103 -14.24 27.20 18.98
C ARG A 103 -14.93 27.49 20.31
N LEU A 104 -14.18 27.82 21.37
CA LEU A 104 -14.77 28.31 22.61
C LEU A 104 -15.55 29.60 22.32
N SER A 105 -16.78 29.65 22.83
CA SER A 105 -17.64 30.85 22.88
C SER A 105 -17.26 31.73 24.05
#